data_AF-A0A9D5JJ14-F1
#
_entry.id   AF-A0A9D5JJ14-F1
#
_cell.length_a   1.000
_cell.length_b   1.000
_cell.length_c   1.000
_cell.angle_alpha   90.00
_cell.angle_beta   90.00
_cell.angle_gamma   90.00
#
_symmetry.space_group_name_H-M   'P 1'
#
loop_
_entity.id
_entity.type
_entity.pdbx_description
1 polymer ?
#
loop_
_entity_poly.entity_id
_entity_poly.type
_entity_poly.pdbx_seq_one_letter_code
_entity_poly.pdbx_strand_id
1 'polypeptide(L)'
;AYSSKTNRAVLGQQGFKSGIMYRARRNHPLSARQKRFNRLVAKQRWVIEQSFGTLKRLFHGGRARYMTREKVEAEQTFKAVAMNLLKAANRINLVAA
;
A
#
# COMPACT_ATOMS: atom_id res chain seq x y z
N ALA A 1 -3.77 15.60 -7.39
CA ALA A 1 -3.44 14.25 -7.89
C ALA A 1 -2.20 13.71 -7.20
N TYR A 2 -2.14 12.40 -6.87
CA TYR A 2 -1.05 11.80 -6.07
C TYR A 2 0.36 11.96 -6.69
N SER A 3 0.52 11.74 -8.00
CA SER A 3 1.76 12.04 -8.73
C SER A 3 1.75 13.48 -9.27
N SER A 4 1.89 14.46 -8.38
CA SER A 4 2.04 15.88 -8.71
C SER A 4 3.50 16.35 -8.52
N LYS A 5 3.86 17.48 -9.17
CA LYS A 5 5.16 18.13 -8.91
C LYS A 5 5.24 18.63 -7.46
N THR A 6 4.14 19.18 -6.94
CA THR A 6 4.01 19.67 -5.57
C THR A 6 4.35 18.60 -4.53
N ASN A 7 3.78 17.40 -4.64
CA ASN A 7 4.06 16.32 -3.69
C ASN A 7 5.53 15.89 -3.71
N ARG A 8 6.16 15.92 -4.89
CA ARG A 8 7.58 15.61 -5.02
C ARG A 8 8.47 16.70 -4.43
N ALA A 9 8.08 17.97 -4.59
CA ALA A 9 8.79 19.10 -4.00
C ALA A 9 8.71 19.07 -2.47
N VAL A 10 7.53 18.81 -1.90
CA VAL A 10 7.35 18.66 -0.44
C VAL A 10 8.25 17.54 0.11
N LEU A 11 8.26 16.37 -0.54
CA LEU A 11 9.15 15.28 -0.13
C LEU A 11 10.63 15.67 -0.19
N GLY A 12 11.04 16.39 -1.23
CA GLY A 12 12.41 16.90 -1.36
C GLY A 12 12.78 17.91 -0.28
N GLN A 13 11.88 18.84 0.06
CA GLN A 13 12.06 19.81 1.15
C GLN A 13 12.23 19.12 2.51
N GLN A 14 11.55 17.98 2.70
CA GLN A 14 11.67 17.16 3.91
C GLN A 14 12.89 16.21 3.87
N GLY A 15 13.74 16.27 2.84
CA GLY A 15 14.93 15.43 2.70
C GLY A 15 14.65 14.01 2.19
N PHE A 16 13.41 13.71 1.78
CA PHE A 16 13.04 12.38 1.30
C PHE A 16 13.19 12.25 -0.22
N LYS A 17 13.75 11.11 -0.64
CA LYS A 17 13.69 10.69 -2.05
C LYS A 17 12.24 10.40 -2.40
N SER A 18 11.76 10.97 -3.51
CA SER A 18 10.40 10.74 -3.95
C SER A 18 10.19 9.27 -4.38
N GLY A 19 9.44 8.50 -3.58
CA GLY A 19 8.98 7.14 -3.91
C GLY A 19 7.69 7.11 -4.75
N ILE A 20 7.23 8.26 -5.24
CA ILE A 20 5.97 8.36 -5.99
C ILE A 20 6.19 7.86 -7.42
N MET A 21 5.43 6.85 -7.87
CA MET A 21 5.51 6.34 -9.24
C MET A 21 5.11 7.41 -10.27
N TYR A 22 5.76 7.41 -11.43
CA TYR A 22 5.42 8.27 -12.55
C TYR A 22 4.17 7.74 -13.26
N ARG A 23 3.29 8.66 -13.66
CA ARG A 23 2.08 8.37 -14.45
C ARG A 23 2.25 8.92 -15.86
N ALA A 24 1.96 8.11 -16.87
CA ALA A 24 1.85 8.59 -18.25
C ALA A 24 0.74 9.63 -18.38
N ARG A 25 0.87 10.56 -19.32
CA ARG A 25 -0.17 11.55 -19.65
C ARG A 25 -0.50 11.45 -21.14
N ARG A 26 -1.62 12.07 -21.55
CA ARG A 26 -2.00 12.14 -22.97
C ARG A 26 -0.82 12.66 -23.77
N ASN A 27 -0.43 11.94 -24.82
CA ASN A 27 0.70 12.24 -25.71
C ASN A 27 2.09 12.33 -25.03
N HIS A 28 2.20 11.88 -23.78
CA HIS A 28 3.46 11.87 -23.04
C HIS A 28 3.66 10.51 -22.37
N PRO A 29 4.20 9.52 -23.11
CA PRO A 29 4.51 8.21 -22.56
C PRO A 29 5.64 8.28 -21.54
N LEU A 30 5.75 7.25 -20.69
CA LEU A 30 6.84 7.15 -19.73
C LEU A 30 8.17 6.86 -20.43
N SER A 31 9.22 7.59 -20.05
CA SER A 31 10.58 7.32 -20.51
C SER A 31 11.10 5.98 -19.96
N ALA A 32 12.13 5.41 -20.59
CA ALA A 32 12.76 4.18 -20.12
C ALA A 32 13.23 4.28 -18.66
N ARG A 33 13.80 5.43 -18.28
CA ARG A 33 14.20 5.72 -16.89
C ARG A 33 13.02 5.71 -15.92
N GLN A 34 11.90 6.31 -16.30
CA GLN A 34 10.69 6.34 -15.47
C GLN A 34 10.07 4.95 -15.32
N LYS A 35 10.07 4.14 -16.39
CA LYS A 35 9.63 2.73 -16.33
C LYS A 35 10.49 1.90 -15.38
N ARG A 36 11.83 2.03 -15.49
CA ARG A 36 12.77 1.36 -14.58
C ARG A 36 12.56 1.78 -13.13
N PHE A 37 12.41 3.08 -12.87
CA PHE A 37 12.09 3.60 -11.55
C PHE A 37 10.78 3.01 -11.00
N ASN A 38 9.71 3.03 -11.79
CA ASN A 38 8.41 2.47 -11.39
C ASN A 38 8.52 0.97 -11.05
N ARG A 39 9.32 0.19 -11.79
CA ARG A 39 9.54 -1.23 -11.50
C ARG A 39 10.20 -1.45 -10.13
N LEU A 40 11.22 -0.64 -9.81
CA LEU A 40 11.91 -0.72 -8.52
C LEU A 40 10.97 -0.34 -7.37
N VAL A 41 10.20 0.74 -7.53
CA VAL A 41 9.22 1.17 -6.53
C VAL A 41 8.10 0.14 -6.36
N ALA A 42 7.61 -0.45 -7.45
CA ALA A 42 6.57 -1.47 -7.42
C ALA A 42 6.98 -2.71 -6.61
N LYS A 43 8.25 -3.13 -6.69
CA LYS A 43 8.78 -4.24 -5.88
C LYS A 43 8.59 -4.00 -4.39
N GLN A 44 8.82 -2.77 -3.92
CA GLN A 44 8.61 -2.41 -2.52
C GLN A 44 7.13 -2.27 -2.17
N ARG A 45 6.35 -1.64 -3.06
CA ARG A 45 4.92 -1.38 -2.85
C ARG A 45 4.07 -2.65 -2.82
N TRP A 46 4.51 -3.71 -3.50
CA TRP A 46 3.78 -4.97 -3.60
C TRP A 46 3.33 -5.51 -2.23
N VAL A 47 4.20 -5.46 -1.21
CA VAL A 47 3.87 -5.95 0.15
C VAL A 47 2.74 -5.14 0.78
N ILE A 48 2.76 -3.83 0.58
CA ILE A 48 1.77 -2.88 1.12
C ILE A 48 0.43 -3.09 0.41
N GLU A 49 0.45 -3.15 -0.92
CA GLU A 49 -0.75 -3.32 -1.74
C GLU A 49 -1.41 -4.69 -1.50
N GLN A 50 -0.61 -5.75 -1.35
CA GLN A 50 -1.08 -7.08 -0.98
C GLN A 50 -1.73 -7.07 0.40
N SER A 51 -1.14 -6.39 1.39
CA SER A 51 -1.72 -6.27 2.73
C SER A 51 -3.07 -5.54 2.71
N PHE A 52 -3.19 -4.43 1.96
CA PHE A 52 -4.47 -3.74 1.78
C PHE A 52 -5.51 -4.58 1.02
N GLY A 53 -5.07 -5.34 0.01
CA GLY A 53 -5.94 -6.26 -0.72
C GLY A 53 -6.51 -7.34 0.20
N THR A 54 -5.66 -7.95 1.03
CA THR A 54 -6.05 -8.91 2.05
C THR A 54 -7.02 -8.31 3.07
N LEU A 55 -6.73 -7.10 3.58
CA LEU A 55 -7.62 -6.40 4.52
C LEU A 55 -9.02 -6.18 3.93
N LYS A 56 -9.10 -5.73 2.68
CA LYS A 56 -10.38 -5.46 2.02
C LYS A 56 -11.14 -6.73 1.66
N ARG A 57 -10.45 -7.75 1.14
CA ARG A 57 -11.07 -8.97 0.61
C ARG A 57 -11.41 -10.00 1.69
N LEU A 58 -10.49 -10.28 2.62
CA LEU A 58 -10.68 -11.32 3.64
C LEU A 58 -11.30 -10.78 4.93
N PHE A 59 -10.93 -9.55 5.31
CA PHE A 59 -11.39 -8.93 6.55
C PHE A 59 -12.49 -7.87 6.33
N HIS A 60 -12.99 -7.73 5.11
CA HIS A 60 -14.04 -6.77 4.73
C HIS A 60 -13.75 -5.33 5.18
N GLY A 61 -12.48 -4.93 5.29
CA GLY A 61 -12.05 -3.60 5.76
C GLY A 61 -12.19 -2.48 4.72
N GLY A 62 -13.10 -2.62 3.75
CA GLY A 62 -13.32 -1.62 2.70
C GLY A 62 -14.29 -0.50 3.09
N ARG A 63 -15.10 -0.71 4.13
CA ARG A 63 -16.10 0.24 4.64
C ARG A 63 -16.14 0.16 6.16
N ALA A 64 -16.41 1.29 6.81
CA ALA A 64 -16.68 1.31 8.25
C ALA A 64 -18.02 0.64 8.53
N ARG A 65 -18.04 -0.27 9.52
CA ARG A 65 -19.28 -0.97 9.95
C ARG A 65 -20.01 -0.21 11.05
N TYR A 66 -19.26 0.48 11.89
CA TYR A 66 -19.78 1.21 13.05
C TYR A 66 -19.85 2.71 12.78
N MET A 67 -20.75 3.40 13.48
CA MET A 67 -20.94 4.86 13.33
C MET A 67 -19.88 5.67 14.08
N THR A 68 -19.40 5.18 15.23
CA THR A 68 -18.46 5.93 16.07
C THR A 68 -17.01 5.59 15.73
N ARG A 69 -16.15 6.60 15.77
CA ARG A 69 -14.71 6.46 15.49
C ARG A 69 -14.05 5.41 16.37
N GLU A 70 -14.33 5.41 17.67
CA GLU A 70 -13.75 4.47 18.63
C GLU A 70 -14.04 3.00 18.27
N LYS A 71 -15.27 2.69 17.86
CA LYS A 71 -15.65 1.33 17.45
C LYS A 71 -14.98 0.93 16.15
N VAL A 72 -14.84 1.85 15.20
CA VAL A 72 -14.13 1.61 13.92
C VAL A 72 -12.62 1.42 14.16
N GLU A 73 -12.02 2.20 15.05
CA GLU A 73 -10.60 2.08 15.42
C GLU A 73 -10.33 0.74 16.13
N ALA A 74 -11.23 0.32 17.03
CA ALA A 74 -11.16 -0.99 17.66
C ALA A 74 -11.27 -2.13 16.64
N GLU A 75 -12.25 -2.06 15.72
CA GLU A 75 -12.41 -3.03 14.63
C GLU A 75 -11.15 -3.11 13.76
N GLN A 76 -10.58 -1.97 13.38
CA GLN A 76 -9.38 -1.90 12.57
C GLN A 76 -8.17 -2.53 13.29
N THR A 77 -8.06 -2.33 14.60
CA THR A 77 -7.02 -2.94 15.44
C THR A 77 -7.17 -4.47 15.47
N PHE A 78 -8.38 -4.99 15.71
CA PHE A 78 -8.63 -6.43 15.68
C PHE A 78 -8.33 -7.05 14.31
N LYS A 79 -8.69 -6.38 13.20
CA LYS A 79 -8.35 -6.83 11.84
C LYS A 79 -6.84 -6.87 11.61
N ALA A 80 -6.09 -5.91 12.15
CA ALA A 80 -4.64 -5.91 12.05
C ALA A 80 -4.02 -7.11 12.79
N VAL A 81 -4.51 -7.42 14.00
CA VAL A 81 -4.09 -8.61 14.76
C VAL A 81 -4.41 -9.88 13.98
N ALA A 82 -5.64 -10.02 13.47
CA ALA A 82 -6.05 -11.19 12.70
C ALA A 82 -5.24 -11.38 11.41
N MET A 83 -4.84 -10.28 10.75
CA MET A 83 -3.95 -10.35 9.57
C MET A 83 -2.55 -10.87 9.94
N ASN A 84 -2.01 -10.47 11.09
CA ASN A 84 -0.73 -10.99 11.56
C ASN A 84 -0.82 -12.50 11.87
N LEU A 85 -1.91 -12.93 12.50
CA LEU A 85 -2.17 -14.35 12.76
C LEU A 85 -2.29 -15.16 11.45
N LEU A 86 -3.01 -14.65 10.45
CA LEU A 86 -3.09 -15.28 9.13
C LEU A 86 -1.71 -15.43 8.47
N LYS A 87 -0.88 -14.37 8.53
CA LYS A 87 0.49 -14.42 8.00
C LYS A 87 1.36 -15.45 8.74
N ALA A 88 1.22 -15.55 10.06
CA ALA A 88 1.94 -16.54 10.87
C ALA A 88 1.52 -17.97 10.52
N ALA A 89 0.21 -18.24 10.44
CA ALA A 89 -0.33 -19.53 10.06
C ALA A 89 0.16 -19.97 8.66
N ASN A 90 0.13 -19.05 7.68
CA ASN A 90 0.64 -19.35 6.35
C ASN A 90 2.13 -19.67 6.35
N ARG A 91 2.95 -18.99 7.18
CA ARG A 91 4.38 -19.32 7.30
C ARG A 91 4.61 -20.71 7.89
N ILE A 92 3.84 -21.10 8.90
CA ILE A 92 3.94 -22.44 9.50
C ILE A 92 3.57 -23.50 8.46
N ASN A 93 2.44 -23.32 7.75
CA ASN A 93 1.98 -24.26 6.74
C ASN A 93 2.94 -24.39 5.54
N LEU A 94 3.64 -23.31 5.17
CA LEU A 94 4.66 -23.34 4.11
C LEU A 94 5.96 -24.04 4.52
N VAL A 95 6.26 -24.12 5.82
CA VAL A 95 7.44 -24.82 6.35
C VAL A 95 7.13 -26.29 6.63
N ALA A 96 5.87 -26.63 6.88
CA ALA A 96 5.41 -28.00 7.10
C ALA A 96 5.11 -28.78 5.81
N ALA A 97 5.10 -28.12 4.66
CA ALA A 97 4.89 -28.70 3.32
C ALA A 97 6.22 -28.80 2.56
#